data_AF-A0A3A8NEY1-F1
#
_entry.id   AF-A0A3A8NEY1-F1
#
_cell.length_a   1.000
_cell.length_b   1.000
_cell.length_c   1.000
_cell.angle_alpha   90.00
_cell.angle_beta   90.00
_cell.angle_gamma   90.00
#
_symmetry.space_group_name_H-M   'P 1'
#
loop_
_entity.id
_entity.type
_entity.pdbx_description
1 polymer ?
#
loop_
_entity_poly.entity_id
_entity_poly.type
_entity_poly.pdbx_seq_one_letter_code
_entity_poly.pdbx_strand_id
1 'polypeptide(L)'
;MRRPLLPTLLLACSLALPALAAEPAKTPKPAKRICVNVKDGSRSVQGTDLVIEPGEKVKDAVAVDGDVIVKKGAVVDNDVVAIRGRVILEAGARVKGDAVSMGGEVRVPTGARVDGNATALGGKLKLDKPEDVGGERVNFSLEFNGEDLVKKFISKALDEDQKCHILDDEDDSDDKDV
;
A
#
# COMPACT_ATOMS: atom_id res chain seq x y z
N MET A 1 -26.77 -73.82 -24.86
CA MET A 1 -27.48 -72.69 -25.50
C MET A 1 -28.12 -71.81 -24.43
N ARG A 2 -27.51 -70.69 -24.03
CA ARG A 2 -28.15 -69.67 -23.19
C ARG A 2 -27.58 -68.27 -23.48
N ARG A 3 -28.44 -67.43 -24.05
CA ARG A 3 -28.56 -65.97 -23.91
C ARG A 3 -30.08 -65.70 -23.89
N PRO A 4 -30.62 -64.54 -23.43
CA PRO A 4 -29.98 -63.26 -23.07
C PRO A 4 -30.46 -62.74 -21.68
N LEU A 5 -30.00 -61.63 -21.10
CA LEU A 5 -30.50 -60.25 -21.30
C LEU A 5 -29.74 -59.31 -20.31
N LEU A 6 -28.90 -58.41 -20.85
CA LEU A 6 -28.85 -56.93 -20.68
C LEU A 6 -29.06 -56.24 -19.29
N PRO A 7 -28.63 -54.96 -19.10
CA PRO A 7 -27.59 -54.55 -18.15
C PRO A 7 -28.02 -53.42 -17.17
N THR A 8 -27.26 -53.17 -16.10
CA THR A 8 -27.24 -51.92 -15.31
C THR A 8 -25.83 -51.78 -14.73
N LEU A 9 -24.97 -50.86 -15.17
CA LEU A 9 -24.98 -49.41 -14.92
C LEU A 9 -25.07 -49.08 -13.42
N LEU A 10 -23.92 -48.95 -12.75
CA LEU A 10 -23.64 -47.79 -11.88
C LEU A 10 -22.18 -47.77 -11.42
N LEU A 11 -21.49 -46.83 -12.05
CA LEU A 11 -20.18 -46.26 -11.79
C LEU A 11 -20.04 -45.90 -10.30
N ALA A 12 -19.19 -46.64 -9.57
CA ALA A 12 -18.94 -46.39 -8.15
C ALA A 12 -18.01 -45.18 -7.97
N CYS A 13 -18.46 -44.26 -7.12
CA CYS A 13 -17.87 -42.97 -6.75
C CYS A 13 -16.38 -43.02 -6.39
N SER A 14 -15.56 -42.35 -7.20
CA SER A 14 -14.26 -41.82 -6.81
C SER A 14 -14.45 -40.61 -5.90
N LEU A 15 -14.53 -40.83 -4.58
CA LEU A 15 -14.36 -39.78 -3.57
C LEU A 15 -12.88 -39.42 -3.49
N ALA A 16 -12.44 -38.59 -4.44
CA ALA A 16 -11.23 -37.81 -4.28
C ALA A 16 -11.49 -36.77 -3.19
N LEU A 17 -10.97 -37.01 -1.98
CA LEU A 17 -10.81 -35.95 -1.00
C LEU A 17 -9.79 -34.95 -1.59
N PRO A 18 -10.13 -33.67 -1.80
CA PRO A 18 -9.09 -32.68 -1.86
C PRO A 18 -8.54 -32.58 -0.45
N ALA A 19 -7.40 -33.24 -0.22
CA ALA A 19 -6.48 -32.89 0.83
C ALA A 19 -6.05 -31.45 0.57
N LEU A 20 -6.84 -30.52 1.09
CA LEU A 20 -6.47 -29.12 1.22
C LEU A 20 -5.30 -29.13 2.20
N ALA A 21 -4.09 -29.27 1.63
CA ALA A 21 -2.85 -29.06 2.33
C ALA A 21 -2.97 -27.68 2.98
N ALA A 22 -3.18 -27.68 4.29
CA ALA A 22 -3.00 -26.51 5.12
C ALA A 22 -1.54 -26.09 4.93
N GLU A 23 -1.33 -25.14 4.02
CA GLU A 23 -0.03 -24.52 3.84
C GLU A 23 0.39 -23.97 5.21
N PRO A 24 1.52 -24.43 5.77
CA PRO A 24 1.98 -23.92 7.04
C PRO A 24 2.22 -22.42 6.87
N ALA A 25 1.38 -21.63 7.54
CA ALA A 25 1.50 -20.18 7.59
C ALA A 25 2.96 -19.84 7.91
N LYS A 26 3.64 -19.21 6.95
CA LYS A 26 5.02 -18.70 7.09
C LYS A 26 5.12 -17.98 8.43
N THR A 27 5.92 -18.54 9.33
CA THR A 27 6.26 -17.90 10.60
C THR A 27 6.89 -16.53 10.31
N PRO A 28 6.26 -15.42 10.73
CA PRO A 28 6.83 -14.10 10.48
C PRO A 28 8.15 -14.00 11.27
N LYS A 29 9.24 -13.72 10.55
CA LYS A 29 10.58 -13.51 11.12
C LYS A 29 10.56 -12.28 12.04
N PRO A 30 11.30 -12.29 13.16
CA PRO A 30 11.24 -11.19 14.13
C PRO A 30 11.91 -9.93 13.56
N ALA A 31 11.13 -9.01 13.02
CA ALA A 31 11.59 -7.67 12.70
C ALA A 31 11.75 -6.92 14.02
N LYS A 32 12.99 -6.71 14.46
CA LYS A 32 13.29 -6.03 15.73
C LYS A 32 14.04 -4.74 15.45
N ARG A 33 13.37 -3.59 15.60
CA ARG A 33 13.95 -2.35 16.16
C ARG A 33 12.86 -1.56 16.91
N ILE A 34 12.98 -1.61 18.24
CA ILE A 34 12.12 -0.92 19.22
C ILE A 34 12.79 0.40 19.58
N CYS A 35 12.09 1.51 19.37
CA CYS A 35 12.40 2.80 19.97
C CYS A 35 11.13 3.35 20.64
N VAL A 36 10.83 2.87 21.84
CA VAL A 36 9.75 3.40 22.67
C VAL A 36 10.35 4.42 23.62
N ASN A 37 10.11 5.71 23.36
CA ASN A 37 10.03 6.67 24.44
C ASN A 37 9.23 7.90 24.04
N VAL A 38 7.96 7.94 24.45
CA VAL A 38 7.27 9.19 24.78
C VAL A 38 6.49 8.90 26.05
N LYS A 39 6.68 9.69 27.10
CA LYS A 39 6.15 9.47 28.46
C LYS A 39 4.61 9.48 28.56
N ASP A 40 3.92 9.57 27.42
CA ASP A 40 2.52 9.99 27.33
C ASP A 40 1.56 8.94 26.74
N GLY A 41 2.04 7.75 26.34
CA GLY A 41 1.20 6.69 25.75
C GLY A 41 1.19 6.66 24.22
N SER A 42 2.13 7.36 23.59
CA SER A 42 2.38 7.33 22.15
C SER A 42 3.31 6.17 21.79
N ARG A 43 3.12 5.59 20.60
CA ARG A 43 3.94 4.50 20.07
C ARG A 43 4.62 4.93 18.78
N SER A 44 5.93 4.71 18.73
CA SER A 44 6.72 4.92 17.53
C SER A 44 7.58 3.70 17.26
N VAL A 45 7.70 3.32 15.99
CA VAL A 45 8.61 2.27 15.53
C VAL A 45 9.35 2.73 14.28
N GLN A 46 10.52 2.13 14.04
CA GLN A 46 11.32 2.42 12.85
C GLN A 46 11.85 1.12 12.24
N GLY A 47 11.65 0.94 10.94
CA GLY A 47 12.09 -0.23 10.17
C GLY A 47 11.26 -1.49 10.42
N THR A 48 10.13 -1.36 11.11
CA THR A 48 9.22 -2.46 11.44
C THR A 48 7.78 -1.96 11.42
N ASP A 49 6.83 -2.88 11.31
CA ASP A 49 5.40 -2.54 11.37
C ASP A 49 4.95 -2.27 12.81
N LEU A 50 4.11 -1.24 12.98
CA LEU A 50 3.44 -0.93 14.24
C LEU A 50 2.04 -1.55 14.22
N VAL A 51 1.85 -2.60 15.02
CA VAL A 51 0.53 -3.21 15.22
C VAL A 51 -0.05 -2.70 16.54
N ILE A 52 -1.25 -2.12 16.48
CA ILE A 52 -2.04 -1.76 17.65
C ILE A 52 -3.05 -2.88 17.85
N GLU A 53 -2.98 -3.57 18.99
CA GLU A 53 -3.75 -4.79 19.24
C GLU A 53 -5.25 -4.49 19.43
N PRO A 54 -6.14 -5.48 19.21
CA PRO A 54 -7.58 -5.29 19.38
C PRO A 54 -7.96 -4.74 20.75
N GLY A 55 -8.78 -3.69 20.79
CA GLY A 55 -9.23 -3.06 22.05
C GLY A 55 -8.18 -2.20 22.75
N GLU A 56 -6.99 -2.08 22.17
CA GLU A 56 -5.93 -1.25 22.73
C GLU A 56 -6.18 0.24 22.45
N LYS A 57 -5.78 1.10 23.40
CA LYS A 57 -5.82 2.56 23.24
C LYS A 57 -4.41 3.13 23.27
N VAL A 58 -4.06 3.92 22.27
CA VAL A 58 -2.79 4.64 22.19
C VAL A 58 -3.04 6.10 21.85
N LYS A 59 -2.13 6.99 22.23
CA LYS A 59 -2.27 8.41 21.87
C LYS A 59 -1.93 8.65 20.42
N ASP A 60 -0.66 8.47 20.06
CA ASP A 60 -0.15 8.61 18.70
C ASP A 60 0.45 7.29 18.24
N ALA A 61 0.34 7.00 16.95
CA ALA A 61 0.91 5.80 16.34
C ALA A 61 1.74 6.18 15.11
N VAL A 62 3.06 6.07 15.22
CA VAL A 62 3.98 6.47 14.16
C VAL A 62 4.84 5.28 13.73
N ALA A 63 4.89 4.98 12.44
CA ALA A 63 5.84 4.05 11.86
C ALA A 63 6.66 4.73 10.76
N VAL A 64 7.97 4.56 10.82
CA VAL A 64 8.91 5.00 9.79
C VAL A 64 9.52 3.77 9.16
N ASP A 65 9.50 3.65 7.83
CA ASP A 65 9.93 2.44 7.12
C ASP A 65 9.19 1.18 7.58
N GLY A 66 7.87 1.30 7.73
CA GLY A 66 7.00 0.23 8.17
C GLY A 66 5.53 0.63 8.09
N ASP A 67 4.65 -0.35 8.17
CA ASP A 67 3.21 -0.14 8.12
C ASP A 67 2.65 0.16 9.52
N VAL A 68 1.60 0.98 9.62
CA VAL A 68 0.78 1.10 10.83
C VAL A 68 -0.51 0.31 10.64
N ILE A 69 -0.74 -0.69 11.49
CA ILE A 69 -1.88 -1.60 11.44
C ILE A 69 -2.71 -1.40 12.70
N VAL A 70 -3.89 -0.79 12.55
CA VAL A 70 -4.83 -0.58 13.63
C VAL A 70 -5.86 -1.69 13.61
N LYS A 71 -5.77 -2.62 14.57
CA LYS A 71 -6.66 -3.78 14.64
C LYS A 71 -8.09 -3.40 15.03
N LYS A 72 -9.02 -4.31 14.76
CA LYS A 72 -10.44 -4.15 15.14
C LYS A 72 -10.60 -3.73 16.61
N GLY A 73 -11.33 -2.65 16.84
CA GLY A 73 -11.64 -2.16 18.18
C GLY A 73 -10.51 -1.40 18.85
N ALA A 74 -9.34 -1.29 18.22
CA ALA A 74 -8.28 -0.40 18.69
C ALA A 74 -8.68 1.07 18.48
N VAL A 75 -8.21 1.93 19.38
CA VAL A 75 -8.48 3.37 19.35
C VAL A 75 -7.17 4.16 19.41
N VAL A 76 -7.00 5.07 18.47
CA VAL A 76 -5.92 6.06 18.48
C VAL A 76 -6.54 7.42 18.82
N ASP A 77 -6.09 8.03 19.91
CA ASP A 77 -6.70 9.27 20.42
C ASP A 77 -6.29 10.52 19.63
N ASN A 78 -5.13 10.50 18.98
CA ASN A 78 -4.64 11.56 18.11
C ASN A 78 -4.34 10.97 16.72
N ASP A 79 -3.08 11.01 16.29
CA ASP A 79 -2.70 10.83 14.89
C ASP A 79 -2.04 9.47 14.62
N VAL A 80 -2.30 8.97 13.41
CA VAL A 80 -1.67 7.79 12.84
C VAL A 80 -0.83 8.22 11.64
N VAL A 81 0.47 7.99 11.70
CA VAL A 81 1.41 8.40 10.65
C VAL A 81 2.28 7.24 10.20
N ALA A 82 2.28 6.92 8.90
CA ALA A 82 3.20 5.98 8.28
C ALA A 82 4.07 6.66 7.23
N ILE A 83 5.39 6.64 7.41
CA ILE A 83 6.37 7.21 6.46
C ILE A 83 7.04 6.07 5.71
N ARG A 84 6.98 6.10 4.36
CA ARG A 84 7.42 5.01 3.46
C ARG A 84 6.77 3.66 3.82
N GLY A 85 5.48 3.72 4.15
CA GLY A 85 4.68 2.59 4.56
C GLY A 85 3.20 2.92 4.50
N ARG A 86 2.36 1.95 4.85
CA ARG A 86 0.91 2.01 4.69
C ARG A 86 0.21 2.19 6.03
N VAL A 87 -0.89 2.92 6.02
CA VAL A 87 -1.82 3.00 7.14
C VAL A 87 -2.99 2.07 6.84
N ILE A 88 -3.16 1.02 7.64
CA ILE A 88 -4.17 -0.02 7.45
C ILE A 88 -5.06 -0.04 8.68
N LEU A 89 -6.31 0.40 8.52
CA LEU A 89 -7.34 0.26 9.55
C LEU A 89 -8.13 -1.02 9.30
N GLU A 90 -8.45 -1.76 10.35
CA GLU A 90 -9.42 -2.85 10.29
C GLU A 90 -10.84 -2.35 10.63
N ALA A 91 -11.86 -3.10 10.21
CA ALA A 91 -13.25 -2.78 10.54
C ALA A 91 -13.45 -2.68 12.05
N GLY A 92 -13.99 -1.55 12.53
CA GLY A 92 -14.16 -1.26 13.95
C GLY A 92 -12.96 -0.56 14.61
N ALA A 93 -11.87 -0.31 13.88
CA ALA A 93 -10.81 0.58 14.34
C ALA A 93 -11.30 2.04 14.36
N ARG A 94 -10.84 2.82 15.34
CA ARG A 94 -11.15 4.25 15.43
C ARG A 94 -9.89 5.08 15.60
N VAL A 95 -9.74 6.10 14.76
CA VAL A 95 -8.71 7.12 14.86
C VAL A 95 -9.42 8.44 15.09
N LYS A 96 -9.12 9.14 16.18
CA LYS A 96 -9.79 10.40 16.51
C LYS A 96 -9.16 11.62 15.83
N GLY A 97 -7.84 11.58 15.61
CA GLY A 97 -7.12 12.60 14.84
C GLY A 97 -6.98 12.19 13.37
N ASP A 98 -5.80 12.44 12.81
CA ASP A 98 -5.53 12.30 11.40
C ASP A 98 -4.90 10.94 11.05
N ALA A 99 -5.20 10.42 9.86
CA ALA A 99 -4.59 9.23 9.28
C ALA A 99 -3.76 9.61 8.06
N VAL A 100 -2.43 9.60 8.21
CA VAL A 100 -1.48 10.10 7.20
C VAL A 100 -0.53 9.00 6.74
N SER A 101 -0.44 8.77 5.43
CA SER A 101 0.60 7.94 4.80
C SER A 101 1.43 8.77 3.83
N MET A 102 2.75 8.66 3.92
CA MET A 102 3.69 9.27 2.98
C MET A 102 4.42 8.19 2.18
N GLY A 103 4.28 8.22 0.85
CA GLY A 103 4.89 7.26 -0.08
C GLY A 103 4.23 5.87 -0.04
N GLY A 104 3.02 5.74 0.49
CA GLY A 104 2.34 4.47 0.68
C GLY A 104 0.85 4.50 0.37
N GLU A 105 0.05 3.79 1.17
CA GLU A 105 -1.40 3.72 1.01
C GLU A 105 -2.08 3.96 2.35
N VAL A 106 -3.16 4.74 2.37
CA VAL A 106 -4.10 4.78 3.50
C VAL A 106 -5.32 3.95 3.10
N ARG A 107 -5.60 2.90 3.87
CA ARG A 107 -6.75 2.00 3.67
C ARG A 107 -7.70 2.08 4.85
N VAL A 108 -8.91 2.56 4.58
CA VAL A 108 -10.00 2.67 5.56
C VAL A 108 -11.18 1.83 5.06
N PRO A 109 -11.35 0.61 5.58
CA PRO A 109 -12.46 -0.26 5.18
C PRO A 109 -13.76 0.16 5.87
N THR A 110 -14.88 -0.37 5.37
CA THR A 110 -16.20 -0.12 5.96
C THR A 110 -16.21 -0.43 7.45
N GLY A 111 -16.63 0.54 8.26
CA GLY A 111 -16.77 0.41 9.71
C GLY A 111 -15.49 0.73 10.49
N ALA A 112 -14.38 1.02 9.82
CA ALA A 112 -13.31 1.82 10.42
C ALA A 112 -13.72 3.29 10.41
N ARG A 113 -13.24 4.08 11.37
CA ARG A 113 -13.57 5.50 11.45
C ARG A 113 -12.36 6.36 11.75
N VAL A 114 -12.19 7.41 10.96
CA VAL A 114 -11.22 8.48 11.17
C VAL A 114 -12.02 9.74 11.43
N ASP A 115 -11.97 10.31 12.63
CA ASP A 115 -12.74 11.53 12.93
C ASP A 115 -12.05 12.78 12.34
N GLY A 116 -10.72 12.78 12.18
CA GLY A 116 -9.94 13.80 11.49
C GLY A 116 -9.80 13.55 9.98
N ASN A 117 -8.65 13.94 9.43
CA ASN A 117 -8.34 13.91 8.01
C ASN A 117 -7.73 12.57 7.59
N ALA A 118 -7.97 12.16 6.35
CA ALA A 118 -7.29 11.01 5.74
C ALA A 118 -6.43 11.49 4.57
N THR A 119 -5.11 11.36 4.71
CA THR A 119 -4.15 11.95 3.78
C THR A 119 -3.17 10.91 3.27
N ALA A 120 -3.06 10.80 1.94
CA ALA A 120 -2.02 10.01 1.29
C ALA A 120 -1.18 10.94 0.41
N LEU A 121 0.11 11.10 0.76
CA LEU A 121 1.06 11.90 0.00
C LEU A 121 1.97 11.00 -0.82
N GLY A 122 1.98 11.15 -2.14
CA GLY A 122 2.78 10.32 -3.05
C GLY A 122 2.33 8.86 -3.10
N GLY A 123 1.04 8.62 -2.83
CA GLY A 123 0.50 7.30 -2.54
C GLY A 123 -0.93 7.11 -3.02
N LYS A 124 -1.63 6.12 -2.46
CA LYS A 124 -3.04 5.85 -2.75
C LYS A 124 -3.91 6.01 -1.51
N LEU A 125 -5.06 6.65 -1.68
CA LEU A 125 -6.07 6.75 -0.63
C LEU A 125 -7.25 5.84 -0.99
N LYS A 126 -7.42 4.74 -0.26
CA LYS A 126 -8.53 3.77 -0.45
C LYS A 126 -9.50 3.84 0.71
N LEU A 127 -10.72 4.25 0.40
CA LEU A 127 -11.82 4.34 1.35
C LEU A 127 -13.02 3.61 0.79
N ASP A 128 -13.54 2.66 1.56
CA ASP A 128 -14.74 1.91 1.15
C ASP A 128 -15.97 2.81 1.20
N LYS A 129 -16.04 3.72 2.17
CA LYS A 129 -17.10 4.73 2.27
C LYS A 129 -16.55 6.12 2.55
N PRO A 130 -17.17 7.17 1.98
CA PRO A 130 -16.75 8.54 2.23
C PRO A 130 -17.04 8.99 3.67
N GLU A 131 -18.11 8.46 4.29
CA GLU A 131 -18.56 8.76 5.66
C GLU A 131 -17.66 8.24 6.78
N ASP A 132 -16.71 7.36 6.45
CA ASP A 132 -15.76 6.79 7.40
C ASP A 132 -14.65 7.79 7.79
N VAL A 133 -14.58 8.96 7.13
CA VAL A 133 -13.66 10.06 7.43
C VAL A 133 -14.46 11.32 7.74
N GLY A 134 -14.28 11.89 8.92
CA GLY A 134 -14.97 13.09 9.37
C GLY A 134 -14.39 14.39 8.79
N GLY A 135 -13.08 14.41 8.53
CA GLY A 135 -12.35 15.57 8.03
C GLY A 135 -12.12 15.58 6.51
N GLU A 136 -11.13 16.38 6.10
CA GLU A 136 -10.73 16.56 4.72
C GLU A 136 -9.92 15.36 4.19
N ARG A 137 -10.07 15.10 2.90
CA ARG A 137 -9.46 13.97 2.21
C ARG A 137 -8.43 14.52 1.25
N VAL A 138 -7.16 14.36 1.60
CA VAL A 138 -6.07 14.94 0.82
C VAL A 138 -5.28 13.79 0.20
N ASN A 139 -5.54 13.50 -1.07
CA ASN A 139 -4.73 12.58 -1.85
C ASN A 139 -3.86 13.38 -2.81
N PHE A 140 -2.63 13.70 -2.41
CA PHE A 140 -1.61 14.20 -3.36
C PHE A 140 -0.91 12.98 -3.97
N SER A 141 -1.63 12.22 -4.79
CA SER A 141 -0.94 11.39 -5.78
C SER A 141 -0.44 12.34 -6.86
N LEU A 142 0.79 12.17 -7.35
CA LEU A 142 1.22 12.77 -8.61
C LEU A 142 0.47 12.17 -9.83
N GLU A 143 -0.73 11.64 -9.61
CA GLU A 143 -1.67 11.19 -10.63
C GLU A 143 -2.73 12.28 -10.77
N PHE A 144 -2.37 13.38 -11.44
CA PHE A 144 -3.33 14.33 -11.98
C PHE A 144 -4.21 13.59 -13.01
N ASN A 145 -5.42 13.16 -12.60
CA ASN A 145 -6.58 12.84 -13.44
C ASN A 145 -6.30 12.45 -14.91
N GLY A 146 -5.50 11.41 -15.16
CA GLY A 146 -5.43 10.73 -16.47
C GLY A 146 -4.96 11.54 -17.68
N GLU A 147 -4.55 12.79 -17.52
CA GLU A 147 -3.82 13.53 -18.54
C GLU A 147 -2.52 14.03 -17.92
N ASP A 148 -1.45 13.41 -18.40
CA ASP A 148 -0.06 13.60 -18.03
C ASP A 148 0.33 15.08 -18.28
N LEU A 149 0.01 15.98 -17.34
CA LEU A 149 0.35 17.40 -17.43
C LEU A 149 1.87 17.58 -17.58
N VAL A 150 2.64 16.62 -17.07
CA VAL A 150 4.09 16.54 -17.21
C VAL A 150 4.49 16.40 -18.68
N LYS A 151 3.76 15.62 -19.49
CA LYS A 151 4.02 15.57 -20.95
C LYS A 151 3.79 16.90 -21.64
N LYS A 152 2.80 17.70 -21.23
CA LYS A 152 2.56 19.04 -21.81
C LYS A 152 3.68 20.02 -21.48
N PHE A 153 4.23 19.95 -20.27
CA PHE A 153 5.39 20.77 -19.88
C PHE A 153 6.67 20.29 -20.56
N ILE A 154 6.88 18.97 -20.67
CA ILE A 154 8.04 18.39 -21.34
C ILE A 154 7.98 18.65 -22.85
N SER A 155 6.84 18.48 -23.52
CA SER A 155 6.70 18.76 -24.95
C SER A 155 6.91 20.24 -25.25
N LYS A 156 6.39 21.13 -24.39
CA LYS A 156 6.58 22.57 -24.55
C LYS A 156 8.03 23.02 -24.31
N ALA A 157 8.79 22.30 -23.48
CA ALA A 157 10.22 22.55 -23.28
C ALA A 157 11.12 21.86 -24.33
N LEU A 158 10.67 20.77 -24.95
CA LEU A 158 11.43 20.04 -25.97
C LEU A 158 11.23 20.61 -27.40
N ASP A 159 10.14 21.33 -27.66
CA ASP A 159 9.87 21.93 -28.99
C ASP A 159 10.62 23.25 -29.25
N GLU A 160 11.20 23.91 -28.23
CA GLU A 160 11.99 25.14 -28.43
C GLU A 160 13.50 24.89 -28.69
N ASP A 161 14.02 23.68 -28.44
CA ASP A 161 15.47 23.39 -28.50
C ASP A 161 15.89 22.29 -29.50
N GLN A 162 15.06 21.96 -30.50
CA GLN A 162 15.54 21.19 -31.66
C GLN A 162 16.41 22.07 -32.57
N LYS A 163 17.68 22.27 -32.18
CA LYS A 163 18.77 22.57 -33.11
C LYS A 163 20.10 21.96 -32.70
N CYS A 164 20.09 20.76 -32.15
CA CYS A 164 21.31 19.95 -32.07
C CYS A 164 21.35 19.03 -33.29
N HIS A 165 22.01 19.52 -34.34
CA HIS A 165 22.51 18.74 -35.45
C HIS A 165 23.62 17.85 -34.88
N ILE A 166 23.47 16.53 -34.96
CA ILE A 166 24.60 15.62 -34.76
C ILE A 166 25.44 15.81 -36.02
N LEU A 167 26.56 16.52 -35.88
CA LEU A 167 27.62 16.50 -36.88
C LEU A 167 28.31 15.15 -36.71
N ASP A 168 27.99 14.23 -37.61
CA ASP A 168 28.83 13.06 -37.88
C ASP A 168 30.05 13.60 -38.65
N ASP A 169 31.11 13.95 -37.92
CA ASP A 169 32.42 14.21 -38.54
C ASP A 169 33.10 12.84 -38.72
N GLU A 170 32.75 12.16 -39.81
CA GLU A 170 33.67 11.25 -40.50
C GLU A 170 34.60 12.08 -41.41
N ASP A 171 35.87 11.68 -41.37
CA ASP A 171 36.90 11.80 -42.40
C ASP A 171 37.80 13.06 -42.51
N ASP A 172 39.09 12.71 -42.37
CA ASP A 172 40.20 13.03 -43.25
C ASP A 172 41.12 14.24 -43.00
N SER A 173 42.40 13.87 -43.01
CA SER A 173 43.55 14.55 -43.63
C SER A 173 44.38 15.58 -42.83
N ASP A 174 45.62 15.14 -42.60
CA ASP A 174 46.86 15.83 -43.00
C ASP A 174 47.47 16.96 -42.11
N ASP A 175 48.62 16.57 -41.52
CA ASP A 175 49.93 17.22 -41.70
C ASP A 175 50.25 18.59 -41.03
N LYS A 176 51.25 18.56 -40.11
CA LYS A 176 52.56 19.30 -40.14
C LYS A 176 53.02 19.96 -38.83
N ASP A 177 54.24 19.55 -38.46
CA ASP A 177 55.38 20.30 -37.92
C ASP A 177 55.26 21.13 -36.63
N VAL A 178 55.89 20.64 -35.54
CA VAL A 178 56.96 21.33 -34.77
C VAL A 178 57.99 20.31 -34.30
#